data_AF-A0A6H1ZQ85-F1
#
_entry.id   AF-A0A6H1ZQ85-F1
#
_cell.length_a   1.000
_cell.length_b   1.000
_cell.length_c   1.000
_cell.angle_alpha   90.00
_cell.angle_beta   90.00
_cell.angle_gamma   90.00
#
_symmetry.space_group_name_H-M   'P 1'
#
loop_
_entity.id
_entity.type
_entity.pdbx_description
1 polymer ?
#
loop_
_entity_poly.entity_id
_entity_poly.type
_entity_poly.pdbx_seq_one_letter_code
_entity_poly.pdbx_strand_id
1 'polypeptide(L)' 'MTKKICGRCYDEVDETFSANCFEKPELLLGVPIGQYHCPDCGAMIIAGVEHFELCKICIERKHIEFDNTKED' A
#
# COMPACT_ATOMS: atom_id res chain seq x y z
N MET A 1 14.48 -9.17 15.56
CA MET A 1 13.45 -8.22 15.08
C MET A 1 12.50 -9.01 14.20
N THR A 2 11.18 -8.91 14.41
CA THR A 2 10.20 -9.58 13.56
C THR A 2 10.10 -8.81 12.25
N LYS A 3 10.44 -9.45 11.13
CA LYS A 3 10.26 -8.85 9.80
C LYS A 3 8.78 -8.66 9.51
N LYS A 4 8.43 -7.55 8.87
CA LYS A 4 7.08 -7.23 8.40
C LYS A 4 7.04 -7.20 6.88
N ILE A 5 5.86 -7.33 6.28
CA ILE A 5 5.69 -7.28 4.83
C ILE A 5 5.01 -5.97 4.43
N CYS A 6 5.56 -5.27 3.44
CA CYS A 6 4.94 -4.07 2.89
C CYS A 6 3.69 -4.40 2.06
N GLY A 7 2.56 -3.72 2.29
CA GLY A 7 1.32 -3.94 1.55
C GLY A 7 1.32 -3.52 0.07
N ARG A 8 2.37 -2.81 -0.40
CA ARG A 8 2.51 -2.40 -1.81
C ARG A 8 3.55 -3.23 -2.56
N CYS A 9 4.81 -3.23 -2.10
CA CYS A 9 5.90 -3.93 -2.78
C CYS A 9 6.06 -5.39 -2.36
N TYR A 10 5.40 -5.81 -1.28
CA TYR A 10 5.50 -7.16 -0.70
C TYR A 10 6.89 -7.57 -0.21
N ASP A 11 7.83 -6.64 -0.10
CA ASP A 11 9.14 -6.88 0.48
C ASP A 11 9.08 -7.04 2.01
N GLU A 12 10.02 -7.84 2.54
CA GLU A 12 10.30 -7.92 3.96
C GLU A 12 11.09 -6.69 4.44
N VAL A 13 10.53 -5.96 5.40
CA VAL A 13 11.10 -4.74 5.96
C VAL A 13 11.12 -4.80 7.49
N ASP A 14 11.96 -3.96 8.09
CA ASP A 14 12.05 -3.88 9.56
C ASP A 14 10.88 -3.12 10.17
N GLU A 15 10.29 -2.18 9.43
CA GLU A 15 9.20 -1.32 9.90
C GLU A 15 8.21 -1.01 8.77
N THR A 16 6.94 -0.92 9.16
CA THR A 16 5.81 -0.51 8.32
C THR A 16 5.01 0.56 9.04
N PHE A 17 4.33 1.40 8.29
CA PHE A 17 3.55 2.53 8.79
C PHE A 17 2.16 2.50 8.17
N SER A 18 1.17 3.04 8.89
CA SER A 18 -0.18 3.20 8.36
C SER A 18 -0.16 3.95 7.03
N ALA A 19 -0.92 3.47 6.05
CA ALA A 19 -1.00 4.12 4.76
C ALA A 19 -1.63 5.52 4.90
N ASN A 20 -0.89 6.56 4.54
CA ASN A 20 -1.37 7.94 4.54
C ASN A 20 -2.21 8.24 3.28
N CYS A 21 -3.20 7.40 3.00
CA CYS A 21 -4.08 7.49 1.82
C CYS A 21 -5.44 8.09 2.21
N PHE A 22 -6.02 8.85 1.27
CA PHE A 22 -7.39 9.34 1.36
C PHE A 22 -8.40 8.21 1.15
N GLU A 23 -8.03 7.21 0.33
CA GLU A 23 -8.87 6.02 0.13
C GLU A 23 -9.16 5.29 1.45
N LYS A 24 -10.43 4.89 1.65
CA LYS A 24 -10.94 4.21 2.84
C LYS A 24 -11.61 2.89 2.45
N PRO A 25 -10.84 1.86 2.07
CA PRO A 25 -11.38 0.60 1.56
C PRO A 25 -12.33 -0.09 2.54
N GLU A 26 -12.14 0.09 3.84
CA GLU A 26 -13.01 -0.46 4.89
C GLU A 26 -14.48 -0.01 4.76
N LEU A 27 -14.73 1.15 4.15
CA LEU A 27 -16.09 1.67 3.91
C LEU A 27 -16.78 1.01 2.70
N LEU A 28 -16.06 0.21 1.91
CA LEU A 28 -16.58 -0.47 0.71
C LEU A 28 -17.14 -1.88 1.01
N LEU A 29 -17.34 -2.24 2.28
CA LEU A 29 -17.88 -3.54 2.65
C LEU A 29 -19.27 -3.76 2.03
N GLY A 30 -19.42 -4.86 1.28
CA GLY A 30 -20.67 -5.24 0.62
C GLY A 30 -20.89 -4.60 -0.76
N VAL A 31 -20.01 -3.71 -1.20
CA VAL A 31 -19.99 -3.22 -2.59
C VAL A 31 -19.48 -4.34 -3.51
N PRO A 32 -19.96 -4.48 -4.76
CA PRO A 32 -19.50 -5.51 -5.70
C PRO A 32 -18.10 -5.23 -6.28
N ILE A 33 -17.17 -4.74 -5.46
CA ILE A 33 -15.76 -4.55 -5.76
C ILE A 33 -15.01 -5.59 -4.93
N GLY A 34 -14.18 -6.42 -5.57
CA GLY A 34 -13.36 -7.41 -4.85
C GLY A 34 -12.04 -6.80 -4.39
N GLN A 35 -11.17 -6.51 -5.35
CA GLN A 35 -9.87 -5.88 -5.15
C GLN A 35 -9.62 -4.80 -6.20
N TYR A 36 -8.83 -3.80 -5.85
CA TYR A 36 -8.43 -2.72 -6.76
C TYR A 36 -7.11 -2.11 -6.31
N HIS A 37 -6.48 -1.31 -7.18
CA HIS A 37 -5.29 -0.55 -6.79
C HIS A 37 -5.71 0.76 -6.13
N CYS A 38 -5.19 1.04 -4.94
CA CYS A 38 -5.35 2.32 -4.27
C CYS A 38 -4.86 3.45 -5.18
N PRO A 39 -5.67 4.47 -5.49
CA PRO A 39 -5.27 5.54 -6.39
C PRO A 39 -4.14 6.41 -5.82
N ASP A 40 -4.01 6.48 -4.49
CA ASP A 40 -3.03 7.33 -3.81
C ASP A 40 -1.64 6.71 -3.78
N CYS A 41 -1.55 5.44 -3.36
CA CYS A 41 -0.27 4.76 -3.18
C CYS A 41 -0.02 3.62 -4.16
N GLY A 42 -1.01 3.19 -4.95
CA GLY A 42 -0.85 2.08 -5.90
C GLY A 42 -0.82 0.69 -5.28
N ALA A 43 -0.98 0.53 -3.96
CA ALA A 43 -1.09 -0.77 -3.32
C ALA A 43 -2.36 -1.50 -3.78
N MET A 44 -2.29 -2.83 -3.94
CA MET A 44 -3.49 -3.63 -4.18
C MET A 44 -4.23 -3.81 -2.85
N ILE A 45 -5.47 -3.34 -2.81
CA ILE A 45 -6.33 -3.33 -1.62
C ILE A 45 -7.60 -4.14 -1.85
N ILE A 46 -8.10 -4.73 -0.76
CA ILE A 46 -9.33 -5.53 -0.74
C ILE A 46 -10.45 -4.62 -0.23
N ALA A 47 -11.55 -4.52 -0.99
CA ALA A 47 -12.69 -3.72 -0.56
C ALA A 47 -13.33 -4.31 0.71
N GLY A 48 -13.68 -3.45 1.66
CA GLY A 48 -14.21 -3.84 2.98
C GLY A 48 -13.15 -4.24 4.00
N VAL A 49 -11.85 -4.13 3.67
CA VAL A 49 -10.73 -4.39 4.59
C VAL A 49 -9.93 -3.10 4.77
N GLU A 50 -9.42 -2.87 5.99
CA GLU A 50 -8.54 -1.73 6.27
C GLU A 50 -7.31 -1.73 5.35
N HIS A 51 -6.87 -0.54 4.94
CA HIS A 51 -5.70 -0.40 4.08
C HIS A 51 -4.44 -0.95 4.75
N PHE A 52 -3.72 -1.85 4.06
CA PHE A 52 -2.48 -2.44 4.57
C PHE A 52 -1.41 -1.40 4.86
N GLU A 53 -0.57 -1.68 5.86
CA GLU A 53 0.60 -0.85 6.18
C GLU A 53 1.65 -0.90 5.06
N LEU A 54 2.40 0.19 4.90
CA LEU A 54 3.38 0.37 3.85
C LEU A 54 4.78 0.62 4.43
N CYS A 55 5.83 0.21 3.72
CA CYS A 55 7.18 0.61 4.06
C CYS A 55 7.42 2.10 3.75
N LYS A 56 8.46 2.68 4.36
CA LYS A 56 8.81 4.10 4.18
C LYS A 56 9.03 4.49 2.71
N ILE A 57 9.72 3.64 1.95
CA ILE A 57 10.02 3.89 0.53
C ILE A 57 8.73 3.99 -0.30
N CYS A 58 7.78 3.10 -0.05
CA CYS A 58 6.49 3.08 -0.76
C CYS A 58 5.58 4.26 -0.38
N ILE A 59 5.59 4.71 0.89
CA ILE A 59 4.83 5.90 1.33
C ILE A 59 5.38 7.17 0.68
N GLU A 60 6.70 7.29 0.61
CA GLU A 60 7.38 8.45 0.01
C GLU A 60 7.37 8.42 -1.52
N ARG A 61 6.78 7.38 -2.13
CA ARG A 61 6.73 7.16 -3.58
C ARG A 61 8.10 7.19 -4.27
N LYS A 62 9.10 6.57 -3.63
CA LYS A 62 10.48 6.47 -4.12
C LYS A 62 10.84 5.06 -4.56
N HIS A 63 9.86 4.19 -4.77
CA HIS A 63 10.15 2.81 -5.12
C HIS A 63 10.36 2.69 -6.63
N ILE A 64 11.60 2.44 -7.04
CA ILE A 64 12.01 2.49 -8.46
C ILE A 64 11.12 1.65 -9.38
N GLU A 65 10.76 0.45 -8.92
CA GLU A 65 9.92 -0.48 -9.68
C GLU A 65 8.45 -0.07 -9.77
N PHE A 66 7.93 0.72 -8.82
CA PHE A 66 6.49 1.04 -8.74
C PHE A 66 6.15 2.51 -8.98
N ASP A 67 7.11 3.42 -8.85
CA ASP A 67 6.88 4.87 -8.94
C ASP A 67 7.52 5.53 -10.19
N ASN A 68 8.07 4.75 -11.12
CA ASN A 68 8.76 5.25 -12.32
C ASN A 68 9.80 6.35 -12.02
N THR A 69 10.39 6.31 -10.83
CA THR A 69 11.45 7.25 -10.45
C THR A 69 12.69 6.88 -11.23
N LYS A 70 13.19 7.76 -12.08
CA LYS A 70 14.50 7.58 -12.70
C LYS A 70 15.56 7.75 -11.62
N GLU A 71 16.61 6.93 -11.65
CA GLU A 71 17.85 7.26 -10.93
C GLU A 71 18.41 8.52 -11.59
N ASP A 72 18.40 9.63 -10.85
CA ASP A 72 19.09 10.86 -11.22
C ASP A 72 20.62 10.70 -11.07
#